data_AF-A0A7W1LX61-F1
#
_entry.id   AF-A0A7W1LX61-F1
#
_cell.length_a   1.000
_cell.length_b   1.000
_cell.length_c   1.000
_cell.angle_alpha   90.00
_cell.angle_beta   90.00
_cell.angle_gamma   90.00
#
_symmetry.space_group_name_H-M   'P 1'
#
loop_
_entity.id
_entity.type
_entity.pdbx_description
1 polymer ?
#
loop_
_entity_poly.entity_id
_entity_poly.type
_entity_poly.pdbx_seq_one_letter_code
_entity_poly.pdbx_strand_id
1 'polypeptide(L)'
;MLVNLAILSVLPIQRVAGQEFAAGTVAQAIFGAYGDTIFRTLTILSMLSCINAYHLMATRVLFAMSRDGLFSKYTARVNEGGTPTVALFLSTIISVLFIVYGKKFETVITVLAFFFVANYTISFISVFVLRRREPDKPRPYRAWGYPWTTALALVGSIAFLAGAVASDTRNSIYALLLLAASYPAFLLLKRLART
;
A
#
# COMPACT_ATOMS: atom_id res chain seq x y z
N MET A 1 10.96 12.66 -9.24
CA MET A 1 12.26 12.60 -9.94
C MET A 1 13.15 13.80 -9.67
N LEU A 2 12.64 15.03 -9.63
CA LEU A 2 13.44 16.24 -9.30
C LEU A 2 14.13 16.16 -7.92
N VAL A 3 13.44 15.65 -6.90
CA VAL A 3 14.03 15.49 -5.55
C VAL A 3 15.21 14.51 -5.56
N ASN A 4 15.12 13.39 -6.29
CA ASN A 4 16.22 12.44 -6.40
C ASN A 4 17.42 13.05 -7.13
N LEU A 5 17.19 13.87 -8.16
CA LEU A 5 18.26 14.60 -8.84
C LEU A 5 18.95 15.57 -7.88
N ALA A 6 18.19 16.32 -7.08
CA ALA A 6 18.75 17.23 -6.09
C ALA A 6 19.56 16.52 -5.00
N ILE A 7 19.13 15.33 -4.56
CA ILE A 7 19.89 14.52 -3.59
C ILE A 7 21.22 14.06 -4.19
N LEU A 8 21.20 13.56 -5.43
CA LEU A 8 22.40 13.04 -6.10
C LEU A 8 23.38 14.13 -6.54
N SER A 9 22.91 15.37 -6.73
CA SER A 9 23.82 16.50 -7.01
C SER A 9 24.57 16.98 -5.76
N VAL A 10 24.06 16.68 -4.56
CA VAL A 10 24.64 17.14 -3.29
C VAL A 10 25.48 16.05 -2.63
N LEU A 11 25.04 14.79 -2.67
CA LEU A 11 25.77 13.67 -2.06
C LEU A 11 26.00 12.54 -3.08
N PRO A 12 27.22 11.98 -3.13
CA PRO A 12 27.50 10.80 -3.94
C PRO A 12 26.73 9.58 -3.39
N ILE A 13 26.31 8.69 -4.29
CA ILE A 13 25.42 7.55 -3.99
C ILE A 13 25.91 6.69 -2.82
N GLN A 14 27.23 6.59 -2.62
CA GLN A 14 27.86 5.81 -1.55
C GLN A 14 27.60 6.38 -0.16
N ARG A 15 27.37 7.70 -0.03
CA ARG A 15 27.01 8.32 1.25
C ARG A 15 25.51 8.32 1.53
N VAL A 16 24.71 8.15 0.49
CA VAL A 16 23.26 7.97 0.58
C VAL A 16 22.93 6.52 0.92
N ALA A 17 23.66 5.57 0.32
CA ALA A 17 23.53 4.15 0.57
C ALA A 17 24.00 3.81 2.00
N GLY A 18 23.06 3.41 2.87
CA GLY A 18 23.33 3.02 4.26
C GLY A 18 22.84 4.01 5.32
N GLN A 19 22.33 5.17 4.93
CA GLN A 19 21.66 6.09 5.85
C GLN A 19 20.16 5.82 5.89
N GLU A 20 19.60 5.56 7.07
CA GLU A 20 18.15 5.37 7.24
C GLU A 20 17.33 6.60 6.85
N PHE A 21 17.93 7.81 6.98
CA PHE A 21 17.29 9.07 6.63
C PHE A 21 18.16 9.94 5.71
N ALA A 22 18.28 9.50 4.45
CA ALA A 22 19.05 10.19 3.41
C ALA A 22 18.70 11.68 3.23
N ALA A 23 17.42 12.04 3.34
CA ALA A 23 16.97 13.42 3.18
C ALA A 23 17.52 14.35 4.28
N GLY A 24 17.67 13.86 5.50
CA GLY A 24 18.26 14.60 6.62
C GLY A 24 19.75 14.87 6.41
N THR A 25 20.49 13.88 5.92
CA THR A 25 21.91 14.02 5.60
C THR A 25 22.14 15.06 4.48
N VAL A 26 21.27 15.06 3.46
CA VAL A 26 21.31 16.08 2.39
C VAL A 26 20.96 17.46 2.96
N ALA A 27 19.93 17.56 3.80
CA ALA A 27 19.56 18.82 4.42
C ALA A 27 20.68 19.38 5.31
N GLN A 28 21.40 18.53 6.03
CA GLN A 28 22.58 18.93 6.79
C GLN A 28 23.71 19.45 5.89
N ALA A 29 23.94 18.80 4.74
CA ALA A 29 24.95 19.21 3.78
C ALA A 29 24.64 20.58 3.13
N ILE A 30 23.36 20.90 2.92
CA ILE A 30 22.91 22.16 2.29
C ILE A 30 22.77 23.30 3.31
N PHE A 31 22.12 23.03 4.45
CA PHE A 31 21.67 24.05 5.42
C PHE A 31 22.53 24.09 6.69
N GLY A 32 23.58 23.27 6.78
CA GLY A 32 24.49 23.22 7.93
C GLY A 32 23.94 22.45 9.13
N ALA A 33 24.46 22.74 10.33
CA ALA A 33 24.25 21.93 11.53
C ALA A 33 22.77 21.74 11.93
N TYR A 34 21.89 22.71 11.65
CA TYR A 34 20.47 22.65 11.99
C TYR A 34 19.59 22.07 10.85
N GLY A 35 20.17 21.82 9.68
CA GLY A 35 19.44 21.37 8.49
C GLY A 35 18.71 20.05 8.70
N ASP A 36 19.40 19.05 9.28
CA ASP A 36 18.79 17.74 9.59
C ASP A 36 17.63 17.89 10.58
N THR A 37 17.82 18.60 11.69
CA THR A 37 16.81 18.72 12.74
C THR A 37 15.51 19.35 12.23
N ILE A 38 15.61 20.43 11.44
CA ILE A 38 14.43 21.09 10.86
C ILE A 38 13.72 20.13 9.90
N PHE A 39 14.46 19.52 8.98
CA PHE A 39 13.88 18.67 7.94
C PHE A 39 13.27 17.38 8.52
N ARG A 40 13.92 16.79 9.52
CA ARG A 40 13.42 15.64 10.27
C ARG A 40 12.14 15.97 11.03
N THR A 41 12.06 17.14 11.66
CA THR A 41 10.84 17.60 12.35
C THR A 41 9.68 17.79 11.38
N LEU A 42 9.92 18.42 10.23
CA LEU A 42 8.92 18.56 9.17
C LEU A 42 8.45 17.21 8.62
N THR A 43 9.37 16.25 8.50
CA THR A 43 9.05 14.89 8.04
C THR A 43 8.17 14.18 9.05
N ILE A 44 8.49 14.25 10.35
CA ILE A 44 7.67 13.67 11.43
C ILE A 44 6.25 14.25 11.41
N LEU A 45 6.12 15.57 11.30
CA LEU A 45 4.82 16.23 11.20
C LEU A 45 4.00 15.74 9.99
N SER A 46 4.67 15.57 8.84
CA SER A 46 4.06 15.06 7.62
C SER A 46 3.62 13.59 7.78
N MET A 47 4.40 12.77 8.47
CA MET A 47 4.06 11.37 8.73
C MET A 47 2.80 11.23 9.59
N LEU A 48 2.60 12.10 10.58
CA LEU A 48 1.38 12.11 11.39
C LEU A 48 0.12 12.32 10.53
N SER A 49 0.19 13.23 9.56
CA SER A 49 -0.89 13.45 8.60
C SER A 49 -1.18 12.21 7.74
N CYS A 50 -0.13 11.57 7.22
CA CYS A 50 -0.25 10.34 6.45
C CYS A 50 -0.90 9.19 7.25
N ILE A 51 -0.47 8.99 8.50
CA ILE A 51 -1.02 7.93 9.38
C ILE A 51 -2.52 8.11 9.58
N ASN A 52 -2.95 9.36 9.82
CA ASN A 52 -4.37 9.69 9.97
C ASN A 52 -5.16 9.40 8.68
N ALA A 53 -4.63 9.80 7.52
CA ALA A 53 -5.27 9.53 6.22
C ALA A 53 -5.41 8.02 5.94
N TYR A 54 -4.38 7.22 6.26
CA TYR A 54 -4.42 5.77 6.09
C TYR A 54 -5.44 5.08 7.00
N HIS A 55 -5.56 5.49 8.27
CA HIS A 55 -6.59 4.94 9.17
C HIS A 55 -8.00 5.27 8.69
N LEU A 56 -8.22 6.49 8.19
CA LEU A 56 -9.51 6.88 7.60
C LEU A 56 -9.85 6.06 6.36
N MET A 57 -8.86 5.72 5.53
CA MET A 57 -9.07 4.86 4.37
C MET A 57 -9.36 3.41 4.78
N ALA A 58 -8.57 2.85 5.70
CA ALA A 58 -8.69 1.45 6.14
C ALA A 58 -10.07 1.15 6.74
N THR A 59 -10.57 2.06 7.58
CA THR A 59 -11.89 1.94 8.20
C THR A 59 -13.03 1.93 7.17
N ARG A 60 -12.95 2.74 6.12
CA ARG A 60 -13.95 2.80 5.05
C ARG A 60 -13.98 1.52 4.21
N VAL A 61 -12.83 0.91 3.95
CA VAL A 61 -12.76 -0.39 3.24
C VAL A 61 -13.44 -1.47 4.08
N LEU A 62 -13.10 -1.59 5.36
CA LEU A 62 -13.74 -2.56 6.27
C LEU A 62 -15.24 -2.33 6.41
N PHE A 63 -15.67 -1.07 6.52
CA PHE A 63 -17.09 -0.73 6.57
C PHE A 63 -17.84 -1.15 5.30
N ALA A 64 -17.29 -0.87 4.11
CA ALA A 64 -17.87 -1.29 2.83
C ALA A 64 -17.94 -2.82 2.72
N MET A 65 -16.88 -3.53 3.11
CA MET A 65 -16.86 -5.00 3.13
C MET A 65 -17.93 -5.58 4.06
N SER A 66 -18.12 -4.99 5.25
CA SER A 66 -19.18 -5.40 6.16
C SER A 66 -20.58 -5.14 5.61
N ARG A 67 -20.80 -4.00 4.95
CA ARG A 67 -22.08 -3.67 4.30
C ARG A 67 -22.41 -4.65 3.17
N ASP A 68 -21.40 -5.09 2.43
CA ASP A 68 -21.55 -6.07 1.34
C ASP A 68 -21.64 -7.53 1.85
N GLY A 69 -21.70 -7.73 3.18
CA GLY A 69 -21.83 -9.05 3.81
C GLY A 69 -20.57 -9.91 3.76
N LEU A 70 -19.42 -9.32 3.46
CA LEU A 70 -18.12 -9.99 3.37
C LEU A 70 -17.37 -10.02 4.71
N PHE A 71 -17.83 -9.24 5.69
CA PHE A 71 -17.23 -9.12 7.01
C PHE A 71 -18.31 -8.94 8.08
N SER A 72 -17.94 -9.02 9.36
CA SER A 72 -18.89 -8.97 10.48
C SER A 72 -19.76 -7.70 10.47
N LYS A 73 -21.06 -7.85 10.74
CA LYS A 73 -22.03 -6.74 10.81
C LYS A 73 -21.68 -5.72 11.90
N TYR A 74 -20.98 -6.14 12.95
CA TYR A 74 -20.54 -5.25 14.02
C TYR A 74 -19.54 -4.18 13.55
N THR A 75 -18.74 -4.50 12.53
CA THR A 75 -17.77 -3.58 11.93
C THR A 75 -18.43 -2.54 11.00
N ALA A 76 -19.70 -2.75 10.63
CA ALA A 76 -20.53 -1.74 9.95
C ALA A 76 -21.19 -0.73 10.92
N ARG A 77 -21.04 -0.89 12.25
CA ARG A 77 -21.61 0.08 13.19
C ARG A 77 -20.80 1.37 13.17
N VAL A 78 -21.51 2.46 12.95
CA VAL A 78 -20.97 3.83 12.93
C VAL A 78 -21.35 4.53 14.22
N ASN A 79 -20.43 5.29 14.81
CA ASN A 79 -20.73 6.13 15.98
C ASN A 79 -21.50 7.40 15.60
N GLU A 80 -21.92 8.19 16.59
CA GLU A 80 -22.62 9.47 16.39
C GLU A 80 -21.81 10.48 15.56
N GLY A 81 -20.48 10.37 15.59
CA GLY A 81 -19.56 11.18 14.79
C GLY A 81 -19.28 10.67 13.37
N GLY A 82 -20.04 9.68 12.87
CA GLY A 82 -19.89 9.18 11.50
C GLY A 82 -18.70 8.26 11.25
N THR A 83 -18.00 7.82 12.29
CA THR A 83 -16.81 6.94 12.20
C THR A 83 -17.13 5.51 12.63
N PRO A 84 -16.77 4.47 11.84
CA PRO A 84 -16.95 3.08 12.25
C PRO A 84 -15.89 2.68 13.29
N THR A 85 -16.22 2.85 14.56
CA THR A 85 -15.29 2.66 15.70
C THR A 85 -14.67 1.26 15.74
N VAL A 86 -15.46 0.21 15.49
CA VAL A 86 -14.97 -1.18 15.52
C VAL A 86 -13.96 -1.43 14.39
N ALA A 87 -14.22 -0.87 13.20
CA ALA A 87 -13.28 -0.96 12.07
C ALA A 87 -11.98 -0.23 12.37
N LEU A 88 -12.06 0.94 13.06
CA LEU A 88 -10.90 1.70 13.49
C LEU A 88 -10.03 0.88 14.44
N PHE A 89 -10.60 0.39 15.53
CA PHE A 89 -9.88 -0.43 16.50
C PHE A 89 -9.23 -1.65 15.85
N LEU A 90 -9.95 -2.35 14.98
CA LEU A 90 -9.39 -3.51 14.28
C LEU A 90 -8.20 -3.13 13.39
N SER A 91 -8.32 -2.04 12.62
CA SER A 91 -7.22 -1.55 11.77
C SER A 91 -5.99 -1.14 12.57
N THR A 92 -6.19 -0.53 13.75
CA THR A 92 -5.11 -0.13 14.66
C THR A 92 -4.44 -1.34 15.28
N ILE A 93 -5.21 -2.34 15.74
CA ILE A 93 -4.64 -3.59 16.29
C ILE A 93 -3.77 -4.28 15.23
N ILE A 94 -4.26 -4.42 14.00
CA ILE A 94 -3.48 -5.01 12.90
C ILE A 94 -2.21 -4.19 12.64
N SER A 95 -2.31 -2.86 12.62
CA SER A 95 -1.14 -1.98 12.44
C SER A 95 -0.11 -2.17 13.55
N VAL A 96 -0.53 -2.26 14.81
CA VAL A 96 0.35 -2.53 15.95
C VAL A 96 1.01 -3.92 15.82
N LEU A 97 0.27 -4.93 15.39
CA LEU A 97 0.85 -6.25 15.11
C LEU A 97 1.93 -6.17 14.03
N PHE A 98 1.71 -5.43 12.94
CA PHE A 98 2.74 -5.20 11.92
C PHE A 98 3.95 -4.45 12.46
N ILE A 99 3.79 -3.53 13.41
CA ILE A 99 4.92 -2.85 14.05
C ILE A 99 5.72 -3.82 14.93
N VAL A 100 5.06 -4.65 15.73
CA VAL A 100 5.70 -5.58 16.67
C VAL A 100 6.36 -6.75 15.94
N TYR A 101 5.70 -7.31 14.92
CA TYR A 101 6.17 -8.50 14.20
C TYR A 101 6.94 -8.16 12.91
N GLY A 102 6.79 -6.96 12.37
CA GLY A 102 7.47 -6.48 11.17
C GLY A 102 8.90 -6.07 11.45
N LYS A 103 9.72 -7.04 11.90
CA LYS A 103 11.12 -6.95 12.37
C LYS A 103 11.98 -5.87 11.72
N LYS A 104 11.81 -5.62 10.41
CA LYS A 104 12.49 -4.58 9.64
C LYS A 104 11.49 -3.79 8.81
N PHE A 105 11.68 -2.47 8.78
CA PHE A 105 10.89 -1.55 7.96
C PHE A 105 10.92 -1.91 6.46
N GLU A 106 12.11 -2.26 5.95
CA GLU A 106 12.28 -2.69 4.55
C GLU A 106 11.41 -3.91 4.21
N THR A 107 11.33 -4.89 5.11
CA THR A 107 10.48 -6.08 4.90
C THR A 107 9.01 -5.70 4.79
N VAL A 108 8.54 -4.79 5.65
CA VAL A 108 7.16 -4.31 5.62
C VAL A 108 6.86 -3.58 4.31
N ILE A 109 7.78 -2.73 3.84
CA ILE A 109 7.65 -2.05 2.54
C ILE A 109 7.62 -3.05 1.39
N THR A 110 8.52 -4.03 1.38
CA THR A 110 8.57 -5.04 0.30
C THR A 110 7.28 -5.83 0.22
N VAL A 111 6.74 -6.27 1.35
CA VAL A 111 5.45 -6.96 1.41
C VAL A 111 4.32 -6.04 0.93
N LEU A 112 4.27 -4.79 1.40
CA LEU A 112 3.27 -3.81 0.98
C LEU A 112 3.33 -3.55 -0.53
N ALA A 113 4.51 -3.34 -1.09
CA ALA A 113 4.72 -3.11 -2.52
C ALA A 113 4.23 -4.32 -3.35
N PHE A 114 4.52 -5.53 -2.89
CA PHE A 114 4.03 -6.75 -3.52
C PHE A 114 2.49 -6.79 -3.58
N PHE A 115 1.82 -6.58 -2.45
CA PHE A 115 0.35 -6.55 -2.41
C PHE A 115 -0.25 -5.44 -3.26
N PHE A 116 0.37 -4.26 -3.26
CA PHE A 116 -0.09 -3.12 -4.04
C PHE A 116 -0.03 -3.40 -5.54
N VAL A 117 1.09 -3.94 -6.02
CA VAL A 117 1.26 -4.29 -7.45
C VAL A 117 0.40 -5.50 -7.82
N ALA A 118 0.22 -6.47 -6.94
CA ALA A 118 -0.70 -7.59 -7.16
C ALA A 118 -2.15 -7.09 -7.35
N ASN A 119 -2.60 -6.17 -6.49
CA ASN A 119 -3.94 -5.57 -6.61
C ASN A 119 -4.12 -4.79 -7.93
N TYR A 120 -3.09 -4.04 -8.35
CA TYR A 120 -3.10 -3.38 -9.66
C TYR A 120 -3.10 -4.35 -10.83
N THR A 121 -2.36 -5.46 -10.74
CA THR A 121 -2.37 -6.51 -11.76
C THR A 121 -3.79 -7.06 -11.95
N ILE A 122 -4.48 -7.39 -10.86
CA ILE A 122 -5.88 -7.85 -10.90
C ILE A 122 -6.79 -6.76 -11.48
N SER A 123 -6.58 -5.49 -11.12
CA SER A 123 -7.35 -4.36 -11.65
C SER A 123 -7.17 -4.19 -13.16
N PHE A 124 -5.95 -4.31 -13.68
CA PHE A 124 -5.68 -4.24 -15.11
C PHE A 124 -6.28 -5.43 -15.87
N ILE A 125 -6.15 -6.64 -15.33
CA ILE A 125 -6.82 -7.84 -15.89
C ILE A 125 -8.34 -7.61 -15.94
N SER A 126 -8.92 -7.04 -14.88
CA SER A 126 -10.34 -6.76 -14.80
C SER A 126 -10.81 -5.84 -15.92
N VAL A 127 -10.00 -4.87 -16.37
CA VAL A 127 -10.34 -4.02 -17.53
C VAL A 127 -10.47 -4.85 -18.82
N PHE A 128 -9.55 -5.79 -19.06
CA PHE A 128 -9.64 -6.69 -20.23
C PHE A 128 -10.82 -7.64 -20.14
N VAL A 129 -11.06 -8.23 -18.97
CA VAL A 129 -12.17 -9.16 -18.72
C VAL A 129 -13.50 -8.45 -18.87
N LEU A 130 -13.68 -7.27 -18.28
CA LEU A 130 -14.93 -6.51 -18.33
C LEU A 130 -15.23 -6.01 -19.75
N ARG A 131 -14.18 -5.73 -20.55
CA ARG A 131 -14.34 -5.38 -21.96
C ARG A 131 -14.85 -6.53 -22.81
N ARG A 132 -14.52 -7.78 -22.46
CA ARG A 132 -15.05 -8.98 -23.12
C ARG A 132 -16.43 -9.39 -22.59
N ARG A 133 -16.65 -9.30 -21.28
CA ARG A 133 -17.91 -9.73 -20.65
C ARG A 133 -19.06 -8.75 -20.84
N GLU A 134 -18.77 -7.45 -20.86
CA GLU A 134 -19.78 -6.40 -20.90
C GLU A 134 -19.41 -5.34 -21.96
N PRO A 135 -19.40 -5.73 -23.26
CA PRO A 135 -18.96 -4.85 -24.35
C PRO A 135 -19.85 -3.61 -24.49
N ASP A 136 -21.16 -3.75 -24.28
CA ASP A 136 -22.17 -2.73 -24.61
C ASP A 136 -22.49 -1.75 -23.47
N LYS A 137 -21.88 -1.91 -22.29
CA LYS A 137 -22.11 -0.97 -21.18
C LYS A 137 -21.56 0.42 -21.53
N PRO A 138 -22.28 1.51 -21.18
CA PRO A 138 -21.80 2.87 -21.40
C PRO A 138 -20.51 3.10 -20.59
N ARG A 139 -19.46 3.58 -21.25
CA ARG A 139 -18.15 3.86 -20.66
C ARG A 139 -17.83 5.35 -20.82
N PRO A 140 -18.18 6.20 -19.82
CA PRO A 140 -17.90 7.64 -19.87
C PRO A 140 -16.42 7.97 -20.03
N TYR A 141 -15.55 7.11 -19.50
CA TYR A 141 -14.10 7.20 -19.67
C TYR A 141 -13.56 5.93 -20.32
N ARG A 142 -12.66 6.10 -21.30
CA ARG A 142 -11.91 5.02 -21.94
C ARG A 142 -10.43 5.29 -21.73
N ALA A 143 -9.71 4.27 -21.23
CA ALA A 143 -8.26 4.35 -21.07
C ALA A 143 -7.61 4.74 -22.40
N TRP A 144 -6.84 5.83 -22.38
CA TRP A 144 -6.10 6.31 -23.54
C TRP A 144 -5.09 5.27 -24.01
N GLY A 145 -5.02 5.03 -25.31
CA GLY A 145 -4.12 4.03 -25.90
C GLY A 145 -4.46 2.57 -25.59
N TYR A 146 -5.68 2.27 -25.11
CA TYR A 146 -6.15 0.90 -24.96
C TYR A 146 -6.21 0.19 -26.33
N PRO A 147 -5.76 -1.08 -26.46
CA PRO A 147 -5.34 -2.00 -25.39
C PRO A 147 -3.86 -1.89 -24.97
N TRP A 148 -3.02 -1.20 -25.74
CA TRP A 148 -1.56 -1.22 -25.59
C TRP A 148 -1.07 -0.64 -24.26
N THR A 149 -1.60 0.50 -23.83
CA THR A 149 -1.19 1.14 -22.56
C THR A 149 -1.51 0.27 -21.35
N THR A 150 -2.69 -0.35 -21.34
CA THR A 150 -3.12 -1.25 -20.26
C THR A 150 -2.34 -2.57 -20.31
N ALA A 151 -2.01 -3.07 -21.50
CA ALA A 151 -1.17 -4.25 -21.66
C ALA A 151 0.26 -3.99 -21.19
N LEU A 152 0.84 -2.84 -21.52
CA LEU A 152 2.17 -2.44 -21.05
C LEU A 152 2.23 -2.34 -19.52
N ALA A 153 1.23 -1.69 -18.91
CA ALA A 153 1.12 -1.60 -17.45
C ALA A 153 0.96 -2.97 -16.79
N LEU A 154 0.18 -3.87 -17.41
CA LEU A 154 0.01 -5.24 -16.94
C LEU A 154 1.32 -6.03 -17.02
N VAL A 155 2.01 -6.00 -18.16
CA VAL A 155 3.30 -6.68 -18.34
C VAL A 155 4.34 -6.13 -17.37
N GLY A 156 4.42 -4.82 -17.20
CA GLY A 156 5.32 -4.19 -16.23
C GLY A 156 5.03 -4.62 -14.79
N SER A 157 3.75 -4.74 -14.43
CA SER A 157 3.33 -5.19 -13.09
C SER A 157 3.69 -6.66 -12.86
N ILE A 158 3.48 -7.53 -13.86
CA ILE A 158 3.87 -8.95 -13.79
C ILE A 158 5.39 -9.09 -13.71
N ALA A 159 6.13 -8.32 -14.52
CA ALA A 159 7.59 -8.32 -14.50
C ALA A 159 8.13 -7.85 -13.15
N PHE A 160 7.52 -6.82 -12.53
CA PHE A 160 7.86 -6.38 -11.19
C PHE A 160 7.63 -7.48 -10.16
N LEU A 161 6.47 -8.15 -10.17
CA LEU A 161 6.18 -9.24 -9.23
C LEU A 161 7.17 -10.41 -9.41
N ALA A 162 7.49 -10.78 -10.65
CA ALA A 162 8.49 -11.80 -10.94
C ALA A 162 9.89 -11.38 -10.44
N GLY A 163 10.27 -10.12 -10.67
CA GLY A 163 11.54 -9.56 -10.21
C GLY A 163 11.62 -9.47 -8.68
N ALA A 164 10.53 -9.12 -7.99
CA ALA A 164 10.46 -9.09 -6.53
C ALA A 164 10.67 -10.49 -5.95
N VAL A 165 10.01 -11.51 -6.52
CA VAL A 165 10.16 -12.92 -6.13
C VAL A 165 11.58 -13.44 -6.36
N ALA A 166 12.20 -13.06 -7.48
CA ALA A 166 13.57 -13.45 -7.82
C ALA A 166 14.63 -12.74 -6.95
N SER A 167 14.42 -11.47 -6.62
CA SER A 167 15.43 -10.66 -5.90
C SER A 167 15.44 -10.94 -4.40
N ASP A 168 14.27 -11.14 -3.81
CA ASP A 168 14.13 -11.36 -2.36
C ASP A 168 13.15 -12.48 -2.10
N THR A 169 13.59 -13.71 -2.39
CA THR A 169 12.78 -14.91 -2.29
C THR A 169 12.24 -15.11 -0.88
N ARG A 170 13.00 -14.74 0.16
CA ARG A 170 12.59 -14.93 1.55
C ARG A 170 11.44 -13.99 1.94
N ASN A 171 11.53 -12.70 1.62
CA ASN A 171 10.44 -11.76 1.90
C ASN A 171 9.23 -11.97 0.98
N SER A 172 9.48 -12.39 -0.26
CA SER A 172 8.41 -12.75 -1.20
C SER A 172 7.64 -13.99 -0.77
N ILE A 173 8.28 -14.98 -0.13
CA ILE A 173 7.58 -16.11 0.48
C ILE A 173 6.64 -15.62 1.58
N TYR A 174 7.06 -14.68 2.45
CA TYR A 174 6.14 -14.12 3.45
C TYR A 174 4.96 -13.38 2.82
N ALA A 175 5.20 -12.59 1.76
CA ALA A 175 4.13 -11.91 1.04
C ALA A 175 3.15 -12.90 0.37
N LEU A 176 3.68 -13.94 -0.28
CA LEU A 176 2.90 -15.00 -0.91
C LEU A 176 2.13 -15.83 0.12
N LEU A 177 2.73 -16.17 1.25
CA LEU A 177 2.05 -16.85 2.35
C LEU A 177 0.94 -15.99 2.93
N LEU A 178 1.18 -14.70 3.13
CA LEU A 178 0.17 -13.76 3.61
C LEU A 178 -0.99 -13.63 2.60
N LEU A 179 -0.69 -13.62 1.30
CA LEU A 179 -1.69 -13.58 0.22
C LEU A 179 -2.47 -14.90 0.14
N ALA A 180 -1.77 -16.02 0.26
CA ALA A 180 -2.39 -17.34 0.30
C ALA A 180 -3.28 -17.48 1.55
N ALA A 181 -2.87 -16.92 2.69
CA ALA A 181 -3.63 -16.89 3.94
C ALA A 181 -4.80 -15.89 3.92
N SER A 182 -4.74 -14.84 3.09
CA SER A 182 -5.85 -13.90 2.97
C SER A 182 -7.09 -14.54 2.36
N TYR A 183 -6.94 -15.55 1.51
CA TYR A 183 -8.05 -16.31 0.92
C TYR A 183 -8.85 -17.17 1.93
N PRO A 184 -8.24 -18.08 2.73
CA PRO A 184 -8.95 -18.81 3.78
C PRO A 184 -9.45 -17.87 4.87
N ALA A 185 -8.71 -16.81 5.22
CA ALA A 185 -9.21 -15.79 6.14
C ALA A 185 -10.50 -15.15 5.59
N PHE A 186 -10.53 -14.77 4.31
CA PHE A 186 -11.73 -14.26 3.65
C PHE A 186 -12.90 -15.25 3.69
N LEU A 187 -12.65 -16.55 3.42
CA LEU A 187 -13.69 -17.58 3.49
C LEU A 187 -14.23 -17.79 4.91
N LEU A 188 -13.36 -17.79 5.91
CA LEU A 188 -13.74 -17.90 7.33
C LEU A 188 -14.57 -16.69 7.76
N LEU A 189 -14.13 -15.48 7.42
CA LEU A 189 -14.85 -14.24 7.71
C LEU A 189 -16.21 -14.19 7.02
N LYS A 190 -16.31 -14.66 5.77
CA LYS A 190 -17.57 -14.78 5.06
C LYS A 190 -18.51 -15.82 5.70
N ARG A 191 -17.98 -16.92 6.25
CA ARG A 191 -18.78 -17.90 7.00
C ARG A 191 -19.30 -17.31 8.32
N LEU A 192 -18.43 -16.64 9.08
CA LEU A 192 -18.77 -15.97 10.34
C LEU A 192 -19.72 -14.78 10.16
N ALA A 193 -19.72 -14.12 8.99
CA ALA A 193 -20.64 -13.04 8.68
C ALA A 193 -22.06 -13.52 8.33
N ARG A 194 -22.23 -14.81 8.00
CA ARG A 194 -23.54 -15.44 7.72
C ARG A 194 -24.25 -15.96 8.96
N THR A 195 -23.50 -16.27 10.02
CA THR A 195 -24.01 -16.55 11.38
C THR A 195 -24.34 -15.27 12.11
#